data_AF-A0A3A9YEL4-F1
#
_entry.id   AF-A0A3A9YEL4-F1
#
_cell.length_a   1.000
_cell.length_b   1.000
_cell.length_c   1.000
_cell.angle_alpha   90.00
_cell.angle_beta   90.00
_cell.angle_gamma   90.00
#
_symmetry.space_group_name_H-M   'P 1'
#
loop_
_entity.id
_entity.type
_entity.pdbx_description
1 polymer ?
#
loop_
_entity_poly.entity_id
_entity_poly.type
_entity_poly.pdbx_seq_one_letter_code
_entity_poly.pdbx_strand_id
1 'polypeptide(L)'
;MCLRAPSAGRRAESILVVISLPQPDDLTSLVLRTDFTDDAAWEALKAALHAWEGHDSATFVNDPNYANLSVQELVDAEDAASHEDKLIYLFLADATTMTDVERPLLAVDLAHEPGRTFRVPPRWFADVSANFTIANLDFDEFADAADNSGTYRGLDGD
;
A
#
# COMPACT_ATOMS: atom_id res chain seq x y z
N MET A 1 -17.02 53.81 -24.82
CA MET A 1 -17.24 52.44 -25.33
C MET A 1 -15.95 51.67 -25.09
N CYS A 2 -15.84 50.95 -23.96
CA CYS A 2 -14.62 50.24 -23.57
C CYS A 2 -14.71 48.79 -24.06
N LEU A 3 -13.86 48.39 -25.00
CA LEU A 3 -13.74 46.97 -25.39
C LEU A 3 -12.82 46.25 -24.40
N ARG A 4 -13.37 45.23 -23.74
CA ARG A 4 -12.63 44.23 -22.97
C ARG A 4 -11.91 43.28 -23.93
N ALA A 5 -10.62 43.02 -23.68
CA ALA A 5 -9.85 41.96 -24.32
C ALA A 5 -10.28 40.57 -23.80
N PRO A 6 -10.17 39.49 -24.62
CA PRO A 6 -10.51 38.16 -24.18
C PRO A 6 -9.39 37.57 -23.31
N SER A 7 -9.78 36.98 -22.18
CA SER A 7 -8.91 36.17 -21.34
C SER A 7 -8.61 34.86 -22.08
N ALA A 8 -7.36 34.68 -22.49
CA ALA A 8 -6.85 33.38 -22.89
C ALA A 8 -6.77 32.49 -21.64
N GLY A 9 -7.52 31.39 -21.65
CA GLY A 9 -7.46 30.37 -20.62
C GLY A 9 -6.04 29.82 -20.54
N ARG A 10 -5.44 29.91 -19.34
CA ARG A 10 -4.28 29.09 -19.00
C ARG A 10 -4.73 27.64 -19.11
N ARG A 11 -4.18 26.90 -20.06
CA ARG A 11 -4.19 25.43 -19.98
C ARG A 11 -3.51 25.08 -18.66
N ALA A 12 -4.17 24.29 -17.83
CA ALA A 12 -3.53 23.66 -16.69
C ALA A 12 -2.50 22.69 -17.26
N GLU A 13 -1.23 23.07 -17.23
CA GLU A 13 -0.15 22.10 -17.37
C GLU A 13 -0.17 21.29 -16.07
N SER A 14 -0.78 20.11 -16.13
CA SER A 14 -0.62 19.10 -15.09
C SER A 14 0.84 18.69 -15.09
N ILE A 15 1.63 19.29 -14.21
CA ILE A 15 2.92 18.74 -13.83
C ILE A 15 2.61 17.38 -13.21
N LEU A 16 2.93 16.30 -13.94
CA LEU A 16 2.99 14.97 -13.35
C LEU A 16 4.13 15.04 -12.33
N VAL A 17 3.79 15.24 -11.06
CA VAL A 17 4.73 14.96 -9.99
C VAL A 17 4.84 13.44 -9.98
N VAL A 18 5.89 12.91 -10.58
CA VAL A 18 6.20 11.49 -10.50
C VAL A 18 6.67 11.24 -9.07
N ILE A 19 5.80 10.65 -8.26
CA ILE A 19 6.13 10.23 -6.90
C ILE A 19 7.01 8.99 -7.03
N SER A 20 8.15 8.98 -6.35
CA SER A 20 8.97 7.77 -6.22
C SER A 20 8.53 7.00 -4.99
N LEU A 21 8.29 5.69 -5.16
CA LEU A 21 7.96 4.82 -4.04
C LEU A 21 9.22 4.56 -3.19
N PRO A 22 9.07 4.53 -1.86
CA PRO A 22 10.17 4.22 -0.97
C PRO A 22 10.51 2.72 -1.05
N GLN A 23 11.78 2.38 -0.86
CA GLN A 23 12.22 0.98 -0.88
C GLN A 23 12.16 0.38 0.53
N PRO A 24 11.77 -0.90 0.67
CA PRO A 24 11.88 -1.60 1.95
C PRO A 24 13.34 -1.86 2.34
N ASP A 25 13.59 -2.04 3.63
CA ASP A 25 14.84 -2.61 4.13
C ASP A 25 14.92 -4.10 3.74
N ASP A 26 16.14 -4.65 3.71
CA ASP A 26 16.40 -6.00 3.21
C ASP A 26 15.49 -7.07 3.83
N LEU A 27 14.87 -7.88 2.96
CA LEU A 27 13.92 -8.97 3.29
C LEU A 27 12.66 -8.56 4.07
N THR A 28 12.33 -7.27 4.14
CA THR A 28 11.09 -6.79 4.78
C THR A 28 10.03 -6.39 3.76
N SER A 29 8.75 -6.41 4.17
CA SER A 29 7.66 -5.84 3.39
C SER A 29 7.49 -4.34 3.66
N LEU A 30 7.17 -3.56 2.63
CA LEU A 30 6.89 -2.13 2.81
C LEU A 30 5.47 -1.92 3.37
N VAL A 31 5.36 -1.21 4.50
CA VAL A 31 4.08 -0.72 5.06
C VAL A 31 4.06 0.81 4.95
N LEU A 32 3.29 1.31 3.98
CA LEU A 32 3.18 2.73 3.64
C LEU A 32 1.94 3.34 4.29
N ARG A 33 2.12 4.33 5.17
CA ARG A 33 1.00 5.10 5.73
C ARG A 33 0.49 6.11 4.72
N THR A 34 -0.80 6.03 4.39
CA THR A 34 -1.47 6.98 3.50
C THR A 34 -2.56 7.79 4.21
N ASP A 35 -3.06 7.31 5.35
CA ASP A 35 -3.95 8.07 6.23
C ASP A 35 -3.24 8.54 7.50
N PHE A 36 -3.27 9.85 7.72
CA PHE A 36 -2.58 10.52 8.83
C PHE A 36 -3.55 11.10 9.87
N THR A 37 -4.82 10.62 9.88
CA THR A 37 -5.86 11.19 10.75
C THR A 37 -5.74 10.75 12.21
N ASP A 38 -5.10 9.60 12.46
CA ASP A 38 -4.95 9.03 13.80
C ASP A 38 -3.54 8.44 14.01
N ASP A 39 -2.70 9.15 14.78
CA ASP A 39 -1.36 8.67 15.14
C ASP A 39 -1.40 7.54 16.18
N ALA A 40 -2.42 7.49 17.05
CA ALA A 40 -2.53 6.42 18.03
C ALA A 40 -2.91 5.10 17.34
N ALA A 41 -3.78 5.14 16.33
CA ALA A 41 -4.08 3.98 15.49
C ALA A 41 -2.84 3.48 14.73
N TRP A 42 -2.02 4.39 14.22
CA TRP A 42 -0.75 4.05 13.57
C TRP A 42 0.22 3.33 14.52
N GLU A 43 0.43 3.86 15.74
CA GLU A 43 1.28 3.19 16.73
C GLU A 43 0.70 1.83 17.17
N ALA A 44 -0.61 1.72 17.30
CA ALA A 44 -1.28 0.45 17.62
C ALA A 44 -1.15 -0.58 16.50
N LEU A 45 -1.19 -0.17 15.24
CA LEU A 45 -0.93 -1.03 14.09
C LEU A 45 0.49 -1.58 14.12
N LYS A 46 1.50 -0.71 14.26
CA LYS A 46 2.91 -1.14 14.37
C LYS A 46 3.09 -2.14 15.51
N ALA A 47 2.55 -1.84 16.68
CA ALA A 47 2.61 -2.74 17.83
C ALA A 47 1.96 -4.11 17.55
N ALA A 48 0.83 -4.13 16.83
CA ALA A 48 0.16 -5.37 16.45
C ALA A 48 0.97 -6.21 15.45
N LEU A 49 1.70 -5.57 14.53
CA LEU A 49 2.55 -6.24 13.54
C LEU A 49 3.84 -6.79 14.19
N HIS A 50 4.44 -6.06 15.13
CA HIS A 50 5.62 -6.54 15.88
C HIS A 50 5.31 -7.66 16.89
N ALA A 51 4.05 -7.85 17.27
CA ALA A 51 3.67 -8.86 18.26
C ALA A 51 3.86 -10.31 17.77
N TRP A 52 3.97 -10.52 16.45
CA TRP A 52 4.16 -11.83 15.83
C TRP A 52 5.66 -12.09 15.58
N GLU A 53 6.31 -12.62 16.62
CA GLU A 53 7.65 -13.23 16.74
C GLU A 53 8.81 -12.86 15.77
N GLY A 54 9.89 -12.32 16.36
CA GLY A 54 11.28 -12.73 16.09
C GLY A 54 12.12 -11.82 15.19
N HIS A 55 11.54 -11.25 14.14
CA HIS A 55 12.24 -10.42 13.15
C HIS A 55 11.37 -9.26 12.66
N ASP A 56 11.97 -8.12 12.33
CA ASP A 56 11.25 -7.01 11.71
C ASP A 56 10.80 -7.44 10.30
N SER A 57 9.52 -7.75 10.15
CA SER A 57 8.90 -8.16 8.87
C SER A 57 8.44 -6.98 8.02
N ALA A 58 8.56 -5.75 8.53
CA ALA A 58 8.06 -4.55 7.90
C ALA A 58 9.05 -3.38 7.96
N THR A 59 9.23 -2.69 6.83
CA THR A 59 9.71 -1.31 6.80
C THR A 59 8.51 -0.36 6.82
N PHE A 60 8.40 0.42 7.89
CA PHE A 60 7.31 1.37 8.07
C PHE A 60 7.67 2.74 7.49
N VAL A 61 6.84 3.23 6.56
CA VAL A 61 6.98 4.58 6.00
C VAL A 61 5.87 5.48 6.50
N ASN A 62 6.28 6.57 7.17
CA ASN A 62 5.41 7.60 7.73
C ASN A 62 5.86 8.98 7.20
N ASP A 63 5.66 9.21 5.89
CA ASP A 63 5.96 10.47 5.22
C ASP A 63 4.66 11.06 4.63
N PRO A 64 4.22 12.26 5.07
CA PRO A 64 3.02 12.95 4.57
C PRO A 64 3.00 13.21 3.06
N ASN A 65 4.12 13.10 2.36
CA ASN A 65 4.18 13.17 0.89
C ASN A 65 3.37 12.05 0.21
N TYR A 66 3.12 10.94 0.92
CA TYR A 66 2.31 9.82 0.46
C TYR A 66 0.85 9.86 0.95
N ALA A 67 0.42 10.98 1.55
CA ALA A 67 -0.93 11.11 2.06
C ALA A 67 -1.99 11.02 0.96
N ASN A 68 -3.03 10.23 1.20
CA ASN A 68 -4.18 10.04 0.30
C ASN A 68 -3.87 9.45 -1.09
N LEU A 69 -2.72 8.79 -1.26
CA LEU A 69 -2.43 8.11 -2.52
C LEU A 69 -3.45 7.02 -2.81
N SER A 70 -3.96 7.05 -4.04
CA SER A 70 -4.80 6.01 -4.59
C SER A 70 -3.98 4.83 -5.10
N VAL A 71 -4.62 3.66 -5.21
CA VAL A 71 -3.99 2.47 -5.81
C VAL A 71 -3.48 2.75 -7.23
N GLN A 72 -4.22 3.53 -8.02
CA GLN A 72 -3.79 3.88 -9.38
C GLN A 72 -2.54 4.76 -9.38
N GLU A 73 -2.42 5.73 -8.47
CA GLU A 73 -1.22 6.56 -8.37
C GLU A 73 0.02 5.76 -7.95
N LEU A 74 -0.16 4.70 -7.14
CA LEU A 74 0.92 3.78 -6.80
C LEU A 74 1.34 2.93 -7.99
N VAL A 75 0.37 2.42 -8.77
CA VAL A 75 0.64 1.68 -10.01
C VAL A 75 1.35 2.57 -11.04
N ASP A 76 0.91 3.82 -11.21
CA ASP A 76 1.53 4.77 -12.13
C ASP A 76 2.96 5.16 -11.68
N ALA A 77 3.16 5.34 -10.37
CA ALA A 77 4.47 5.60 -9.78
C ALA A 77 5.43 4.43 -10.00
N GLU A 78 4.93 3.20 -9.79
CA GLU A 78 5.67 1.98 -10.06
C GLU A 78 6.00 1.85 -11.54
N ASP A 79 5.03 2.02 -12.45
CA ASP A 79 5.25 1.88 -13.90
C ASP A 79 6.37 2.81 -14.39
N ALA A 80 6.42 4.03 -13.86
CA ALA A 80 7.44 5.04 -14.14
C ALA A 80 8.81 4.77 -13.47
N ALA A 81 8.90 3.84 -12.52
CA ALA A 81 10.13 3.54 -11.78
C ALA A 81 11.21 2.88 -12.67
N SER A 82 12.47 3.06 -12.29
CA SER A 82 13.59 2.37 -12.94
C SER A 82 13.55 0.88 -12.62
N HIS A 83 14.17 0.04 -13.45
CA HIS A 83 14.21 -1.41 -13.21
C HIS A 83 14.83 -1.79 -11.86
N GLU A 84 15.73 -0.96 -11.31
CA GLU A 84 16.38 -1.19 -10.02
C GLU A 84 15.51 -0.80 -8.82
N ASP A 85 14.47 0.01 -9.05
CA ASP A 85 13.56 0.53 -8.02
C ASP A 85 12.18 -0.15 -8.06
N LYS A 86 11.99 -1.14 -8.95
CA LYS A 86 10.69 -1.79 -9.13
C LYS A 86 10.29 -2.57 -7.87
N LEU A 87 9.08 -2.32 -7.37
CA LEU A 87 8.44 -3.07 -6.30
C LEU A 87 7.44 -4.09 -6.87
N ILE A 88 7.37 -5.27 -6.25
CA ILE A 88 6.41 -6.31 -6.63
C ILE A 88 5.05 -6.07 -5.96
N TYR A 89 5.07 -5.59 -4.72
CA TYR A 89 3.89 -5.34 -3.91
C TYR A 89 4.21 -4.32 -2.81
N LEU A 90 3.17 -3.80 -2.16
CA LEU A 90 3.29 -3.06 -0.90
C LEU A 90 2.02 -3.22 -0.06
N PHE A 91 2.08 -2.77 1.20
CA PHE A 91 0.92 -2.70 2.09
C PHE A 91 0.61 -1.26 2.46
N LEU A 92 -0.65 -0.86 2.33
CA LEU A 92 -1.13 0.45 2.77
C LEU A 92 -1.74 0.38 4.15
N ALA A 93 -1.36 1.35 4.98
CA ALA A 93 -2.11 1.73 6.17
C ALA A 93 -2.98 2.95 5.80
N ASP A 94 -4.17 2.66 5.28
CA ASP A 94 -5.12 3.65 4.77
C ASP A 94 -6.22 3.97 5.80
N ALA A 95 -7.22 4.76 5.41
CA ALA A 95 -8.31 5.18 6.30
C ALA A 95 -9.06 3.98 6.93
N THR A 96 -9.19 2.86 6.21
CA THR A 96 -9.82 1.65 6.75
C THR A 96 -8.91 1.02 7.80
N THR A 97 -7.61 0.93 7.54
CA THR A 97 -6.64 0.46 8.52
C THR A 97 -6.68 1.28 9.81
N MET A 98 -6.82 2.61 9.72
CA MET A 98 -6.84 3.49 10.89
C MET A 98 -8.13 3.43 11.71
N THR A 99 -9.27 3.11 11.07
CA THR A 99 -10.59 3.23 11.70
C THR A 99 -11.23 1.89 12.07
N ASP A 100 -10.88 0.80 11.38
CA ASP A 100 -11.39 -0.53 11.67
C ASP A 100 -10.75 -1.13 12.94
N VAL A 101 -11.54 -1.86 13.72
CA VAL A 101 -11.06 -2.53 14.95
C VAL A 101 -10.02 -3.61 14.67
N GLU A 102 -10.14 -4.30 13.54
CA GLU A 102 -9.19 -5.32 13.07
C GLU A 102 -7.93 -4.69 12.44
N ARG A 103 -7.97 -3.40 12.07
CA ARG A 103 -6.88 -2.65 11.42
C ARG A 103 -6.24 -3.37 10.22
N PRO A 104 -7.03 -3.86 9.24
CA PRO A 104 -6.46 -4.59 8.13
C PRO A 104 -5.68 -3.64 7.20
N LEU A 105 -4.46 -4.02 6.86
CA LEU A 105 -3.66 -3.40 5.80
C LEU A 105 -4.31 -3.68 4.43
N LEU A 106 -4.12 -2.80 3.45
CA LEU A 106 -4.44 -3.09 2.05
C LEU A 106 -3.18 -3.58 1.34
N ALA A 107 -3.11 -4.86 0.99
CA ALA A 107 -2.09 -5.36 0.08
C ALA A 107 -2.39 -4.88 -1.34
N VAL A 108 -1.36 -4.43 -2.07
CA VAL A 108 -1.47 -3.96 -3.45
C VAL A 108 -0.44 -4.69 -4.30
N ASP A 109 -0.90 -5.34 -5.38
CA ASP A 109 -0.03 -5.90 -6.41
C ASP A 109 0.44 -4.77 -7.33
N LEU A 110 1.74 -4.74 -7.60
CA LEU A 110 2.39 -3.76 -8.45
C LEU A 110 3.04 -4.40 -9.69
N ALA A 111 3.08 -5.73 -9.78
CA ALA A 111 3.81 -6.45 -10.83
C ALA A 111 2.92 -7.35 -11.70
N HIS A 112 2.26 -8.36 -11.13
CA HIS A 112 1.61 -9.42 -11.92
C HIS A 112 0.24 -9.00 -12.42
N GLU A 113 -0.59 -8.48 -11.52
CA GLU A 113 -1.89 -7.88 -11.80
C GLU A 113 -1.97 -6.48 -11.16
N PRO A 114 -1.24 -5.47 -11.71
CA PRO A 114 -1.10 -4.17 -11.06
C PRO A 114 -2.44 -3.53 -10.68
N GLY A 115 -2.57 -3.18 -9.40
CA GLY A 115 -3.78 -2.62 -8.82
C GLY A 115 -4.76 -3.65 -8.25
N ARG A 116 -4.47 -4.95 -8.34
CA ARG A 116 -5.19 -5.98 -7.56
C ARG A 116 -4.92 -5.79 -6.08
N THR A 117 -5.95 -6.00 -5.26
CA THR A 117 -5.87 -5.74 -3.81
C THR A 117 -6.64 -6.75 -2.98
N PHE A 118 -6.24 -6.89 -1.72
CA PHE A 118 -6.99 -7.57 -0.66
C PHE A 118 -6.59 -7.03 0.72
N ARG A 119 -7.42 -7.27 1.73
CA ARG A 119 -7.21 -6.80 3.10
C ARG A 119 -6.50 -7.86 3.94
N VAL A 120 -5.49 -7.43 4.70
CA VAL A 120 -4.66 -8.29 5.55
C VAL A 120 -4.74 -7.82 7.01
N PRO A 121 -5.51 -8.50 7.87
CA PRO A 121 -5.50 -8.26 9.30
C PRO A 121 -4.08 -8.48 9.88
N PRO A 122 -3.64 -7.70 10.89
CA PRO A 122 -2.28 -7.78 11.42
C PRO A 122 -1.83 -9.19 11.85
N ARG A 123 -2.76 -10.03 12.31
CA ARG A 123 -2.50 -11.44 12.67
C ARG A 123 -2.01 -12.32 11.52
N TRP A 124 -2.28 -11.95 10.27
CA TRP A 124 -1.89 -12.70 9.08
C TRP A 124 -0.72 -12.07 8.35
N PHE A 125 -0.31 -10.86 8.74
CA PHE A 125 0.73 -10.09 8.03
C PHE A 125 2.07 -10.83 7.95
N ALA A 126 2.53 -11.43 9.06
CA ALA A 126 3.82 -12.12 9.07
C ALA A 126 3.87 -13.29 8.07
N ASP A 127 2.77 -14.04 7.95
CA ASP A 127 2.66 -15.17 7.02
C ASP A 127 2.61 -14.70 5.56
N VAL A 128 1.76 -13.71 5.26
CA VAL A 128 1.66 -13.12 3.91
C VAL A 128 2.99 -12.50 3.50
N SER A 129 3.60 -11.68 4.37
CA SER A 129 4.90 -11.04 4.13
C SER A 129 5.98 -12.09 3.86
N ALA A 130 6.08 -13.14 4.69
CA ALA A 130 7.09 -14.16 4.51
C ALA A 130 6.96 -14.86 3.15
N ASN A 131 5.74 -15.25 2.76
CA ASN A 131 5.48 -15.88 1.46
C ASN A 131 5.83 -14.96 0.30
N PHE A 132 5.48 -13.68 0.38
CA PHE A 132 5.80 -12.70 -0.65
C PHE A 132 7.30 -12.41 -0.75
N THR A 133 8.03 -12.36 0.37
CA THR A 133 9.49 -12.15 0.38
C THR A 133 10.25 -13.31 -0.26
N ILE A 134 9.81 -14.56 -0.05
CA ILE A 134 10.50 -15.75 -0.59
C ILE A 134 9.88 -16.31 -1.87
N ALA A 135 8.81 -15.68 -2.37
CA ALA A 135 8.02 -16.11 -3.53
C ALA A 135 7.55 -17.58 -3.44
N ASN A 136 6.98 -17.97 -2.29
CA ASN A 136 6.45 -19.32 -2.08
C ASN A 136 4.96 -19.47 -2.47
N LEU A 137 4.15 -18.44 -2.21
CA LEU A 137 2.79 -18.29 -2.72
C LEU A 137 2.67 -16.91 -3.38
N ASP A 138 1.94 -16.85 -4.48
CA ASP A 138 1.81 -15.63 -5.28
C ASP A 138 0.69 -14.72 -4.73
N PHE A 139 0.70 -13.46 -5.18
CA PHE A 139 -0.27 -12.45 -4.72
C PHE A 139 -1.72 -12.83 -5.06
N ASP A 140 -1.93 -13.37 -6.26
CA ASP A 140 -3.24 -13.76 -6.77
C ASP A 140 -3.85 -14.88 -5.93
N GLU A 141 -3.06 -15.84 -5.46
CA GLU A 141 -3.51 -16.92 -4.57
C GLU A 141 -4.06 -16.39 -3.25
N PHE A 142 -3.36 -15.45 -2.60
CA PHE A 142 -3.86 -14.81 -1.37
C PHE A 142 -5.10 -13.95 -1.63
N ALA A 143 -5.12 -13.23 -2.75
CA ALA A 143 -6.25 -12.40 -3.12
C ALA A 143 -7.50 -13.24 -3.47
N ASP A 144 -7.33 -14.41 -4.09
CA ASP A 144 -8.42 -15.36 -4.38
C ASP A 144 -8.91 -16.07 -3.11
N ALA A 145 -8.05 -16.25 -2.11
CA ALA A 145 -8.41 -16.79 -0.80
C ALA A 145 -9.09 -15.77 0.13
N ALA A 146 -9.20 -14.50 -0.27
CA ALA A 146 -9.90 -13.49 0.50
C ALA A 146 -11.41 -13.78 0.55
N ASP A 147 -12.03 -13.51 1.69
CA ASP A 147 -13.47 -13.69 1.87
C ASP A 147 -14.30 -12.71 1.01
N ASN A 148 -15.63 -12.81 1.07
CA ASN A 148 -16.53 -11.92 0.31
C ASN A 148 -16.39 -10.42 0.67
N SER A 149 -15.73 -10.08 1.78
CA SER A 149 -15.41 -8.69 2.12
C SER A 149 -14.09 -8.21 1.51
N GLY A 150 -13.37 -9.09 0.80
CA GLY A 150 -12.03 -8.86 0.29
C GLY A 150 -10.96 -8.99 1.37
N THR A 151 -11.23 -9.68 2.48
CA THR A 151 -10.28 -9.85 3.59
C THR A 151 -9.72 -11.26 3.64
N TYR A 152 -8.40 -11.39 3.66
CA TYR A 152 -7.73 -12.66 3.90
C TYR A 152 -7.92 -13.09 5.36
N ARG A 153 -8.44 -14.31 5.54
CA ARG A 153 -8.78 -14.89 6.85
C ARG A 153 -7.96 -16.14 7.19
N GLY A 154 -6.94 -16.45 6.41
CA GLY A 154 -6.18 -17.70 6.46
C GLY A 154 -6.55 -18.60 5.29
N LEU A 155 -5.62 -19.43 4.82
CA LEU A 155 -5.93 -20.56 3.95
C LEU A 155 -6.67 -21.58 4.81
N ASP A 156 -7.96 -21.78 4.56
CA ASP A 156 -8.66 -22.92 5.13
C ASP A 156 -7.94 -24.18 4.66
N GLY A 157 -7.39 -24.96 5.61
CA GLY A 157 -6.94 -26.30 5.32
C GLY A 157 -8.18 -27.15 5.09
N ASP A 158 -8.49 -27.44 3.82
CA ASP A 158 -9.42 -28.52 3.46
C ASP A 158 -9.00 -29.86 4.10
#